data_AF-A0A1V5B7S2-F1
#
_entry.id   AF-A0A1V5B7S2-F1
#
_cell.length_a   1.000
_cell.length_b   1.000
_cell.length_c   1.000
_cell.angle_alpha   90.00
_cell.angle_beta   90.00
_cell.angle_gamma   90.00
#
_symmetry.space_group_name_H-M   'P 1'
#
loop_
_entity.id
_entity.type
_entity.pdbx_description
1 polymer ?
#
loop_
_entity_poly.entity_id
_entity_poly.type
_entity_poly.pdbx_seq_one_letter_code
_entity_poly.pdbx_strand_id
1 'polypeptide(L)'
;MIMLHIMKDGEASGYDIIKKVEAISGKKPSTGAVYPLLKKMQREGWISGRVEDGKTYYRLTDIGREHVAQINDVKREFIQKLHRSMALASETFEDCDVQDLMKDMHDLHRGLRVPVKEQMQLLSPLIHQVADLLEIDTDREKIRSVILKAVDELKRL
;
A
#
# COMPACT_ATOMS: atom_id res chain seq x y z
N MET A 1 2.75 5.07 -9.30
CA MET A 1 3.25 6.14 -8.41
C MET A 1 2.05 6.77 -7.66
N ILE A 2 2.12 6.95 -6.34
CA ILE A 2 0.97 7.38 -5.50
C ILE A 2 0.40 8.76 -5.90
N MET A 3 1.26 9.69 -6.32
CA MET A 3 0.81 11.04 -6.72
C MET A 3 -0.11 11.03 -7.94
N LEU A 4 0.21 10.24 -8.96
CA LEU A 4 -0.64 10.11 -10.14
C LEU A 4 -1.99 9.46 -9.78
N HIS A 5 -1.98 8.48 -8.87
CA HIS A 5 -3.20 7.85 -8.38
C HIS A 5 -4.14 8.85 -7.66
N ILE A 6 -3.58 9.78 -6.88
CA ILE A 6 -4.34 10.82 -6.19
C ILE A 6 -5.09 11.75 -7.15
N MET A 7 -4.56 11.95 -8.37
CA MET A 7 -5.11 12.83 -9.41
C MET A 7 -5.93 12.05 -10.47
N LYS A 8 -6.29 10.79 -10.19
CA LYS A 8 -7.03 9.95 -11.15
C LYS A 8 -8.45 10.48 -11.42
N ASP A 9 -9.13 10.94 -10.37
CA ASP A 9 -10.55 11.29 -10.42
C ASP A 9 -10.80 12.82 -10.54
N GLY A 10 -9.75 13.63 -10.66
CA GLY A 10 -9.88 15.08 -10.74
C GLY A 10 -8.58 15.83 -10.46
N GLU A 11 -8.69 17.15 -10.33
CA GLU A 11 -7.58 18.01 -9.92
C GLU A 11 -7.38 18.01 -8.40
N ALA A 12 -6.15 18.26 -7.96
CA ALA A 12 -5.80 18.33 -6.55
C ALA A 12 -4.78 19.44 -6.30
N SER A 13 -4.91 20.18 -5.21
CA SER A 13 -3.88 21.14 -4.81
C SER A 13 -2.64 20.40 -4.30
N GLY A 14 -1.47 21.07 -4.31
CA GLY A 14 -0.25 20.51 -3.72
C GLY A 14 -0.43 20.10 -2.24
N TYR A 15 -1.24 20.85 -1.50
CA TYR A 15 -1.60 20.52 -0.12
C TYR A 15 -2.47 19.26 -0.03
N ASP A 16 -3.48 19.13 -0.89
CA ASP A 16 -4.34 17.93 -0.92
C ASP A 16 -3.53 16.68 -1.27
N ILE A 17 -2.57 16.81 -2.18
CA ILE A 17 -1.64 15.74 -2.53
C ILE A 17 -0.82 15.32 -1.30
N ILE A 18 -0.23 16.26 -0.56
CA ILE A 18 0.53 15.96 0.67
C ILE A 18 -0.35 15.24 1.68
N LYS A 19 -1.56 15.75 1.93
CA LYS A 19 -2.52 15.16 2.88
C LYS A 19 -2.93 13.75 2.49
N LYS A 20 -3.26 13.53 1.21
CA LYS A 20 -3.63 12.21 0.69
C LYS A 20 -2.46 11.24 0.72
N VAL A 21 -1.23 11.69 0.42
CA VAL A 21 -0.03 10.86 0.57
C VAL A 21 0.15 10.45 2.03
N GLU A 22 0.05 11.37 2.98
CA GLU A 22 0.13 11.07 4.43
C GLU A 22 -0.98 10.11 4.90
N ALA A 23 -2.17 10.22 4.32
CA ALA A 23 -3.29 9.31 4.56
C ALA A 23 -3.02 7.90 3.99
N ILE A 24 -2.25 7.77 2.92
CA ILE A 24 -1.94 6.46 2.32
C ILE A 24 -0.68 5.84 2.94
N SER A 25 0.37 6.63 3.16
CA SER A 25 1.68 6.14 3.62
C SER A 25 1.83 6.08 5.14
N GLY A 26 0.92 6.73 5.88
CA GLY A 26 1.04 6.88 7.33
C GLY A 26 2.11 7.87 7.79
N LYS A 27 2.91 8.45 6.88
CA LYS A 27 3.94 9.45 7.19
C LYS A 27 3.77 10.67 6.32
N LYS A 28 3.80 11.86 6.94
CA LYS A 28 3.77 13.12 6.20
C LYS A 28 5.00 13.24 5.30
N PRO A 29 4.85 13.34 3.98
CA PRO A 29 6.00 13.52 3.11
C PRO A 29 6.59 14.92 3.31
N SER A 30 7.91 15.04 3.15
CA SER A 30 8.56 16.35 3.16
C SER A 30 8.06 17.18 1.98
N THR A 31 7.69 18.44 2.24
CA THR A 31 7.34 19.41 1.19
C THR A 31 8.47 19.54 0.17
N GLY A 32 9.73 19.50 0.65
CA GLY A 32 10.93 19.50 -0.18
C GLY A 32 11.11 18.27 -1.05
N ALA A 33 10.39 17.17 -0.80
CA ALA A 33 10.35 16.01 -1.70
C ALA A 33 9.16 16.07 -2.66
N VAL A 34 8.01 16.60 -2.21
CA VAL A 34 6.77 16.62 -3.01
C VAL A 34 6.83 17.61 -4.15
N TYR A 35 7.17 18.87 -3.88
CA TYR A 35 7.12 19.91 -4.93
C TYR A 35 8.14 19.70 -6.06
N PRO A 36 9.40 19.27 -5.80
CA PRO A 36 10.32 18.93 -6.88
C PRO A 36 9.82 17.77 -7.74
N LEU A 37 9.14 16.78 -7.15
CA LEU A 37 8.55 15.67 -7.89
C LEU A 37 7.38 16.16 -8.77
N LEU A 38 6.47 16.99 -8.24
CA LEU A 38 5.40 17.60 -9.04
C LEU A 38 5.96 18.43 -10.22
N LYS A 39 7.01 19.22 -9.97
CA LYS A 39 7.69 19.98 -11.03
C LYS A 39 8.31 19.07 -12.09
N LYS A 40 8.88 17.93 -11.69
CA LYS A 40 9.39 16.92 -12.62
C LYS A 40 8.27 16.32 -13.45
N MET A 41 7.16 15.92 -12.82
CA MET A 41 6.00 15.34 -13.50
C MET A 41 5.37 16.32 -14.50
N GLN A 42 5.33 17.62 -14.19
CA GLN A 42 4.90 18.64 -15.15
C GLN A 42 5.85 18.74 -16.35
N ARG A 43 7.15 18.71 -16.09
CA ARG A 43 8.19 18.76 -17.15
C ARG A 43 8.12 17.55 -18.07
N GLU A 44 7.81 16.39 -17.53
CA GLU A 44 7.62 15.13 -18.26
C GLU A 44 6.23 15.05 -18.93
N GLY A 45 5.38 16.07 -18.74
CA GLY A 45 4.07 16.16 -19.37
C GLY A 45 3.02 15.23 -18.77
N TRP A 46 3.29 14.58 -17.63
CA TRP A 46 2.36 13.66 -16.98
C TRP A 46 1.23 14.40 -16.25
N ILE A 47 1.48 15.64 -15.83
CA ILE A 47 0.48 16.47 -15.16
C ILE A 47 0.51 17.91 -15.71
N SER A 48 -0.64 18.56 -15.71
CA SER A 48 -0.77 20.00 -15.94
C SER A 48 -1.02 20.72 -14.62
N GLY A 49 -0.56 21.97 -14.50
CA GLY A 49 -0.81 22.82 -13.35
C GLY A 49 -1.59 24.07 -13.74
N ARG A 50 -2.63 24.42 -12.99
CA ARG A 50 -3.40 25.65 -13.12
C ARG A 50 -3.29 26.43 -11.81
N VAL A 51 -3.07 27.74 -11.90
CA VAL A 51 -3.07 28.63 -10.73
C VAL A 51 -4.46 29.26 -10.61
N GLU A 52 -5.07 29.12 -9.43
CA GLU A 52 -6.36 29.70 -9.08
C GLU A 52 -6.28 30.17 -7.62
N ASP A 53 -6.65 31.42 -7.34
CA ASP A 53 -6.61 32.04 -6.01
C ASP A 53 -5.28 31.86 -5.25
N GLY A 54 -4.17 31.99 -5.98
CA GLY A 54 -2.82 31.84 -5.42
C GLY A 54 -2.43 30.40 -5.07
N LYS A 55 -3.25 29.41 -5.43
CA LYS A 55 -2.98 27.98 -5.26
C LYS A 55 -2.77 27.31 -6.61
N THR A 56 -1.83 26.37 -6.66
CA THR A 56 -1.63 25.53 -7.85
C THR A 56 -2.40 24.23 -7.71
N TYR A 57 -3.28 23.98 -8.67
CA TYR A 57 -4.03 22.74 -8.84
C TYR A 57 -3.38 21.91 -9.94
N TYR A 58 -3.19 20.62 -9.65
CA TYR A 58 -2.57 19.68 -10.55
C TYR A 58 -3.58 18.65 -11.04
N ARG A 59 -3.51 18.29 -12.31
CA ARG A 59 -4.35 17.26 -12.94
C ARG A 59 -3.53 16.38 -13.87
N LEU A 60 -3.93 15.11 -14.01
CA LEU A 60 -3.36 14.22 -15.03
C LEU A 60 -3.66 14.69 -16.45
N THR A 61 -2.63 14.65 -17.30
CA THR A 61 -2.78 14.71 -18.76
C THR A 61 -3.15 13.33 -19.30
N ASP A 62 -3.42 13.24 -20.61
CA ASP A 62 -3.60 11.94 -21.29
C ASP A 62 -2.34 11.07 -21.20
N ILE A 63 -1.17 11.66 -21.44
CA ILE A 63 0.14 11.01 -21.30
C ILE A 63 0.32 10.47 -19.87
N GLY A 64 -0.07 11.26 -18.86
CA GLY A 64 -0.02 10.84 -17.47
C GLY A 64 -0.93 9.64 -17.17
N ARG A 65 -2.13 9.60 -17.77
CA ARG A 65 -3.06 8.46 -17.63
C ARG A 65 -2.50 7.19 -18.24
N GLU A 66 -1.93 7.27 -19.44
CA GLU A 66 -1.28 6.13 -20.09
C GLU A 66 -0.09 5.62 -19.27
N HIS A 67 0.74 6.52 -18.75
CA HIS A 67 1.88 6.15 -17.92
C HIS A 67 1.46 5.41 -16.64
N VAL A 68 0.35 5.83 -16.01
CA VAL A 68 -0.22 5.10 -14.86
C VAL A 68 -0.66 3.69 -15.24
N ALA A 69 -1.32 3.53 -16.39
CA ALA A 69 -1.76 2.23 -16.87
C ALA A 69 -0.57 1.29 -17.08
N GLN A 70 0.47 1.77 -17.77
CA GLN A 70 1.72 1.02 -17.99
C GLN A 70 2.38 0.57 -16.69
N ILE A 71 2.50 1.46 -15.70
CA ILE A 71 3.08 1.11 -14.39
C ILE A 71 2.25 0.02 -13.70
N ASN A 72 0.92 0.07 -13.80
CA ASN A 72 0.04 -0.92 -13.19
C ASN A 72 0.17 -2.29 -13.88
N ASP A 73 0.35 -2.32 -15.20
CA ASP A 73 0.59 -3.55 -15.95
C ASP A 73 1.91 -4.20 -15.57
N VAL A 74 2.99 -3.42 -15.51
CA VAL A 74 4.30 -3.89 -15.04
C VAL A 74 4.21 -4.42 -13.60
N LYS A 75 3.48 -3.71 -12.72
CA LYS A 75 3.28 -4.16 -11.32
C LYS A 75 2.53 -5.50 -11.28
N ARG A 76 1.47 -5.66 -12.10
CA ARG A 76 0.74 -6.93 -12.20
C ARG A 76 1.62 -8.07 -12.66
N GLU A 77 2.40 -7.85 -13.72
CA GLU A 77 3.32 -8.86 -14.24
C GLU A 77 4.37 -9.25 -13.21
N PHE A 78 4.94 -8.27 -12.49
CA PHE A 78 5.90 -8.51 -11.42
C PHE A 78 5.32 -9.34 -10.28
N ILE A 79 4.11 -9.00 -9.81
CA ILE A 79 3.42 -9.76 -8.77
C ILE A 79 3.14 -11.20 -9.25
N GLN A 80 2.71 -11.38 -10.50
CA GLN A 80 2.49 -12.71 -11.06
C GLN A 80 3.78 -13.53 -11.13
N LYS A 81 4.90 -12.92 -11.54
CA LYS A 81 6.21 -13.59 -11.56
C LYS A 81 6.64 -13.98 -10.14
N LEU A 82 6.50 -13.08 -9.17
CA LEU A 82 6.77 -13.38 -7.76
C LEU A 82 5.91 -14.54 -7.26
N HIS A 83 4.60 -14.54 -7.54
CA HIS A 83 3.71 -15.64 -7.16
C HIS A 83 4.17 -16.97 -7.74
N ARG A 84 4.58 -17.01 -9.02
CA ARG A 84 5.10 -18.23 -9.65
C ARG A 84 6.41 -18.70 -9.01
N SER A 85 7.36 -17.79 -8.82
CA SER A 85 8.65 -18.12 -8.19
C SER A 85 8.47 -18.65 -6.77
N MET A 86 7.55 -18.07 -6.00
CA MET A 86 7.25 -18.50 -4.64
C MET A 86 6.43 -19.80 -4.58
N ALA A 87 5.54 -20.05 -5.56
CA ALA A 87 4.86 -21.34 -5.69
C ALA A 87 5.85 -22.48 -5.97
N LEU A 88 6.84 -22.25 -6.85
CA LEU A 88 7.93 -23.19 -7.09
C LEU A 88 8.79 -23.40 -5.84
N ALA A 89 9.04 -22.33 -5.06
CA ALA A 89 9.72 -22.45 -3.77
C ALA A 89 8.89 -23.26 -2.76
N SER A 90 7.56 -23.12 -2.73
CA SER A 90 6.66 -23.91 -1.87
C SER A 90 6.55 -25.38 -2.29
N GLU A 91 6.80 -25.72 -3.56
CA GLU A 91 6.96 -27.12 -4.00
C GLU A 91 8.34 -27.69 -3.62
N THR A 92 9.36 -26.83 -3.51
CA THR A 92 10.74 -27.22 -3.19
C THR A 92 11.00 -27.30 -1.69
N PHE A 93 10.32 -26.47 -0.89
CA PHE A 93 10.37 -26.43 0.55
C PHE A 93 8.97 -26.79 1.08
N GLU A 94 8.81 -27.93 1.77
CA GLU A 94 7.55 -28.44 2.34
C GLU A 94 7.00 -27.57 3.51
N ASP A 95 7.03 -26.24 3.42
CA ASP A 95 6.57 -25.35 4.48
C ASP A 95 5.28 -24.62 4.08
N CYS A 96 4.20 -25.01 4.75
CA CYS A 96 2.80 -24.60 4.54
C CYS A 96 2.50 -23.09 4.64
N ASP A 97 3.42 -22.22 5.03
CA ASP A 97 3.10 -20.82 5.35
C ASP A 97 2.98 -19.90 4.12
N VAL A 98 3.44 -20.32 2.94
CA VAL A 98 3.48 -19.44 1.76
C VAL A 98 2.11 -19.27 1.11
N GLN A 99 1.28 -20.33 1.09
CA GLN A 99 -0.05 -20.27 0.46
C GLN A 99 -1.05 -19.46 1.30
N ASP A 100 -1.03 -19.62 2.63
CA ASP A 100 -1.91 -18.86 3.52
C ASP A 100 -1.52 -17.37 3.57
N LEU A 101 -0.23 -17.06 3.63
CA LEU A 101 0.27 -15.67 3.53
C LEU A 101 -0.13 -15.01 2.20
N MET A 102 -0.12 -15.78 1.10
CA MET A 102 -0.56 -15.27 -0.21
C MET A 102 -2.06 -15.01 -0.27
N LYS A 103 -2.88 -15.84 0.36
CA LYS A 103 -4.33 -15.64 0.44
C LYS A 103 -4.65 -14.37 1.25
N ASP A 104 -3.94 -14.18 2.37
CA ASP A 104 -4.08 -12.98 3.21
C ASP A 104 -3.64 -11.70 2.47
N MET A 105 -2.51 -11.74 1.74
CA MET A 105 -2.04 -10.61 0.93
C MET A 105 -2.96 -10.30 -0.26
N HIS A 106 -3.54 -11.34 -0.86
CA HIS A 106 -4.47 -11.23 -1.98
C HIS A 106 -5.83 -10.66 -1.53
N ASP A 107 -6.34 -11.11 -0.38
CA ASP A 107 -7.58 -10.60 0.22
C ASP A 107 -7.42 -9.18 0.78
N LEU A 108 -6.23 -8.82 1.28
CA LEU A 108 -5.88 -7.43 1.61
C LEU A 108 -5.91 -6.50 0.38
N HIS A 109 -5.49 -6.99 -0.79
CA HIS A 109 -5.58 -6.24 -2.05
C HIS A 109 -7.01 -6.17 -2.62
N ARG A 110 -7.86 -7.18 -2.38
CA ARG A 110 -9.23 -7.26 -2.92
C ARG A 110 -10.27 -6.59 -2.01
N GLY A 111 -10.04 -6.53 -0.70
CA GLY A 111 -10.93 -6.01 0.35
C GLY A 111 -10.82 -4.50 0.64
N LEU A 112 -10.17 -3.73 -0.23
CA LEU A 112 -9.91 -2.29 -0.09
C LEU A 112 -11.17 -1.42 -0.24
N ARG A 113 -12.20 -1.68 0.59
CA ARG A 113 -13.35 -0.80 0.86
C ARG A 113 -13.15 -0.02 2.17
N VAL A 114 -12.14 -0.39 2.96
CA VAL A 114 -11.65 0.31 4.16
C VAL A 114 -10.21 0.75 3.86
N PRO A 115 -9.77 1.98 4.24
CA PRO A 115 -8.39 2.40 3.99
C PRO A 115 -7.41 1.43 4.66
N VAL A 116 -6.45 0.86 3.92
CA VAL A 116 -5.38 -0.04 4.45
C VAL A 116 -4.70 0.55 5.70
N LYS A 117 -4.66 1.89 5.80
CA LYS A 117 -4.12 2.60 6.97
C LYS A 117 -4.86 2.29 8.27
N GLU A 118 -6.20 2.25 8.28
CA GLU A 118 -6.96 2.00 9.50
C GLU A 118 -6.76 0.55 10.00
N GLN A 119 -6.77 -0.40 9.06
CA GLN A 119 -6.47 -1.81 9.37
C GLN A 119 -5.03 -1.98 9.88
N MET A 120 -4.06 -1.35 9.22
CA MET A 120 -2.66 -1.44 9.60
C MET A 120 -2.38 -0.76 10.95
N GLN A 121 -3.08 0.33 11.29
CA GLN A 121 -3.00 0.97 12.61
C GLN A 121 -3.50 0.04 13.72
N LEU A 122 -4.55 -0.73 13.47
CA LEU A 122 -5.08 -1.71 14.42
C LEU A 122 -4.17 -2.92 14.58
N LEU A 123 -3.56 -3.40 13.49
CA LEU A 123 -2.73 -4.61 13.50
C LEU A 123 -1.27 -4.35 13.91
N SER A 124 -0.76 -3.13 13.72
CA SER A 124 0.65 -2.81 13.99
C SER A 124 1.10 -3.18 15.40
N PRO A 125 0.36 -2.89 16.49
CA PRO A 125 0.78 -3.28 17.84
C PRO A 125 0.90 -4.80 18.02
N LEU A 126 -0.04 -5.56 17.43
CA LEU A 126 -0.03 -7.02 17.49
C LEU A 126 1.18 -7.59 16.75
N ILE A 127 1.50 -7.06 15.57
CA ILE A 127 2.65 -7.50 14.77
C ILE A 127 3.96 -7.27 15.54
N HIS A 128 4.15 -6.10 16.14
CA HIS A 128 5.35 -5.82 16.95
C HIS A 128 5.45 -6.75 18.15
N GLN A 129 4.35 -6.96 18.88
CA GLN A 129 4.34 -7.85 20.03
C GLN A 129 4.66 -9.31 19.66
N VAL A 130 4.14 -9.79 18.53
CA VAL A 130 4.43 -11.14 18.03
C VAL A 130 5.90 -11.24 17.61
N ALA A 131 6.44 -10.23 16.94
CA ALA A 131 7.86 -10.19 16.58
C ALA A 131 8.75 -10.27 17.82
N ASP A 132 8.50 -9.44 18.83
CA ASP A 132 9.24 -9.44 20.09
C ASP A 132 9.15 -10.82 20.78
N LEU A 133 7.97 -11.43 20.82
CA LEU A 133 7.79 -12.75 21.43
C LEU A 133 8.47 -13.88 20.67
N LEU A 134 8.67 -13.75 19.35
CA LEU A 134 9.38 -14.73 18.52
C LEU A 134 10.90 -14.61 18.62
N GLU A 135 11.42 -13.44 19.03
CA GLU A 135 12.86 -13.24 19.31
C GLU A 135 13.28 -13.84 20.65
N ILE A 136 12.34 -13.94 21.59
CA ILE A 136 12.51 -14.63 22.87
C ILE A 136 12.07 -16.08 22.64
N ASP A 137 12.66 -17.07 23.32
CA ASP A 137 12.31 -18.51 23.19
C ASP A 137 10.91 -18.82 23.78
N THR A 138 9.90 -18.14 23.25
CA THR A 138 8.51 -18.21 23.65
C THR A 138 7.82 -19.32 22.86
N ASP A 139 6.97 -20.08 23.54
CA ASP A 139 6.14 -21.11 22.93
C ASP A 139 5.23 -20.53 21.83
N ARG A 140 5.52 -20.93 20.59
CA ARG A 140 4.81 -20.50 19.38
C ARG A 140 3.35 -20.97 19.37
N GLU A 141 3.05 -22.13 19.95
CA GLU A 141 1.68 -22.64 20.05
C GLU A 141 0.84 -21.80 21.02
N LYS A 142 1.47 -21.27 22.07
CA LYS A 142 0.82 -20.33 22.98
C LYS A 142 0.50 -19.00 22.30
N ILE A 143 1.42 -18.46 21.50
CA ILE A 143 1.18 -17.23 20.70
C ILE A 143 0.02 -17.47 19.73
N ARG A 144 0.05 -18.58 18.98
CA ARG A 144 -1.01 -18.98 18.05
C ARG A 144 -2.38 -19.10 18.74
N SER A 145 -2.44 -19.76 19.89
CA SER A 145 -3.67 -19.92 20.68
C SER A 145 -4.30 -18.59 21.09
N VAL A 146 -3.48 -17.61 21.50
CA VAL A 146 -3.95 -16.28 21.88
C VAL A 146 -4.51 -15.53 20.67
N ILE A 147 -3.82 -15.58 19.52
CA ILE A 147 -4.27 -14.92 18.29
C ILE A 147 -5.59 -15.52 17.81
N LEU A 148 -5.72 -16.86 17.80
CA LEU A 148 -6.95 -17.53 17.38
C LEU A 148 -8.15 -17.18 18.26
N LYS A 149 -7.96 -17.06 19.58
CA LYS A 149 -9.01 -16.58 20.49
C LYS A 149 -9.45 -15.16 20.17
N ALA A 150 -8.50 -14.26 19.92
CA ALA A 150 -8.81 -12.88 19.53
C ALA A 150 -9.60 -12.84 18.20
N VAL A 151 -9.22 -13.66 17.22
CA VAL A 151 -9.96 -13.78 15.96
C VAL A 151 -11.39 -14.28 16.18
N ASP A 152 -11.58 -15.28 17.04
CA ASP A 152 -12.91 -15.81 17.35
C ASP A 152 -13.78 -14.80 18.12
N GLU A 153 -13.19 -13.98 18.99
CA GLU A 153 -13.89 -12.86 19.62
C GLU A 153 -14.33 -11.82 18.59
N LEU A 154 -13.46 -11.46 17.64
CA LEU A 154 -13.77 -10.51 16.58
C LEU A 154 -14.89 -10.99 15.66
N LYS A 155 -14.97 -12.30 15.37
CA LYS A 155 -16.06 -12.90 14.56
C LYS A 155 -17.43 -12.82 15.25
N ARG A 156 -17.47 -12.60 16.56
CA ARG A 156 -18.70 -12.53 17.36
C ARG A 156 -19.23 -11.10 17.52
N LEU A 157 -18.49 -10.09 17.08
CA LEU A 157 -18.95 -8.69 17.00
C LEU A 157 -19.95 -8.51 15.85
#